data_AF-A0A561SJH5-F1
#
_entry.id   AF-A0A561SJH5-F1
#
_cell.length_a   1.000
_cell.length_b   1.000
_cell.length_c   1.000
_cell.angle_alpha   90.00
_cell.angle_beta   90.00
_cell.angle_gamma   90.00
#
_symmetry.space_group_name_H-M   'P 1'
#
loop_
_entity.id
_entity.type
_entity.pdbx_description
1 polymer ?
#
loop_
_entity_poly.entity_id
_entity_poly.type
_entity_poly.pdbx_seq_one_letter_code
_entity_poly.pdbx_strand_id
1 'polypeptide(L)'
;MPLWDVIVSIFWFMILFTWIWLLISIFGDIFRDHELSGWGKALWILFLVVVPWLGALVYLIARGRSMNERARAQALRHEQAFGQYVRETAGATSTADELAKLADLRDRGTISAEEFEQAKAKALGRSPVQPAQARRDQQAATSSSTIT
;
A
#
# COMPACT_ATOMS: atom_id res chain seq x y z
N MET A 1 9.64 28.05 54.33
CA MET A 1 10.15 27.21 53.23
C MET A 1 10.97 28.10 52.31
N PRO A 2 12.29 27.91 52.18
CA PRO A 2 13.08 28.63 51.18
C PRO A 2 12.52 28.37 49.77
N LEU A 3 12.65 29.35 48.87
CA LEU A 3 12.16 29.24 47.48
C LEU A 3 12.71 28.01 46.75
N TRP A 4 13.94 27.62 47.08
CA TRP A 4 14.58 26.40 46.59
C TRP A 4 13.78 25.14 46.90
N ASP A 5 13.27 24.99 48.13
CA ASP A 5 12.48 23.82 48.52
C ASP A 5 11.15 23.76 47.78
N VAL A 6 10.54 24.92 47.50
CA VAL A 6 9.30 25.01 46.72
C VAL A 6 9.53 24.58 45.27
N ILE A 7 10.61 25.06 44.64
CA ILE A 7 10.98 24.68 43.26
C ILE A 7 11.27 23.18 43.18
N VAL A 8 12.07 22.64 44.11
CA VAL A 8 12.40 21.21 44.17
C VAL A 8 11.15 20.37 44.43
N SER A 9 10.23 20.82 45.29
CA SER A 9 8.97 20.13 45.55
C SER A 9 8.06 20.08 44.32
N ILE A 10 7.95 21.18 43.57
CA ILE A 10 7.19 21.22 42.31
C ILE A 10 7.83 20.30 41.27
N PHE A 11 9.16 20.27 41.18
CA PHE A 11 9.89 19.38 40.27
C PHE A 11 9.64 17.91 40.61
N TRP A 12 9.73 17.53 41.89
CA TRP A 12 9.40 16.18 42.35
C TRP A 12 7.93 15.83 42.09
N PHE A 13 7.02 16.77 42.29
CA PHE A 13 5.60 16.58 41.98
C PHE A 13 5.37 16.36 40.48
N MET A 14 6.07 17.10 39.60
CA MET A 14 6.00 16.91 38.15
C MET A 14 6.53 15.54 37.73
N ILE A 15 7.64 15.09 38.33
CA ILE A 15 8.17 13.73 38.10
C ILE A 15 7.16 12.68 38.55
N LEU A 16 6.58 12.83 39.74
CA LEU A 16 5.55 11.93 40.26
C LEU A 16 4.32 11.91 39.35
N PHE A 17 3.85 13.08 38.91
CA PHE A 17 2.71 13.19 38.00
C PHE A 17 3.01 12.49 36.66
N THR A 18 4.17 12.77 36.07
CA THR A 18 4.63 12.13 34.82
C THR A 18 4.75 10.62 35.00
N TRP A 19 5.23 10.17 36.16
CA TRP A 19 5.35 8.76 36.51
C TRP A 19 4.00 8.05 36.58
N ILE A 20 3.03 8.63 37.29
CA ILE A 20 1.67 8.09 37.37
C ILE A 20 1.01 8.10 36.00
N TRP A 21 1.18 9.19 35.24
CA TRP A 21 0.67 9.29 33.87
C TRP A 21 1.28 8.23 32.95
N LEU A 22 2.58 7.98 33.06
CA LEU A 22 3.28 6.93 32.32
C LEU A 22 2.70 5.56 32.65
N LEU A 23 2.47 5.26 33.93
CA LEU A 23 1.81 4.01 34.33
C LEU A 23 0.42 3.91 33.67
N ILE A 24 -0.43 4.91 33.82
CA ILE A 24 -1.79 4.89 33.21
C ILE A 24 -1.71 4.69 31.69
N SER A 25 -0.78 5.35 31.01
CA SER A 25 -0.56 5.21 29.56
C SER A 25 -0.14 3.77 29.19
N ILE A 26 0.79 3.16 29.93
CA ILE A 26 1.22 1.77 29.72
C ILE A 26 0.05 0.80 29.96
N PHE A 27 -0.71 1.00 31.04
CA PHE A 27 -1.92 0.21 31.30
C PHE A 27 -2.92 0.33 30.14
N GLY A 28 -3.22 1.55 29.70
CA GLY A 28 -4.12 1.82 28.57
C GLY A 28 -3.64 1.15 27.28
N ASP A 29 -2.34 1.16 27.00
CA ASP A 29 -1.81 0.51 25.81
C ASP A 29 -1.83 -1.03 25.91
N ILE A 30 -1.63 -1.60 27.10
CA ILE A 30 -1.83 -3.05 27.35
C ILE A 30 -3.31 -3.44 27.11
N PHE A 31 -4.26 -2.63 27.58
CA PHE A 31 -5.68 -2.89 27.35
C PHE A 31 -6.06 -2.76 25.88
N ARG A 32 -5.49 -1.78 25.17
CA ARG A 32 -5.70 -1.56 23.74
C ARG A 32 -5.08 -2.64 22.85
N ASP A 33 -4.19 -3.48 23.37
CA ASP A 33 -3.76 -4.66 22.64
C ASP A 33 -4.80 -5.77 22.72
N HIS A 34 -5.38 -6.12 21.59
CA HIS A 34 -6.39 -7.18 21.50
C HIS A 34 -5.76 -8.53 21.20
N GLU A 35 -4.47 -8.56 20.83
CA GLU A 35 -3.72 -9.79 20.52
C GLU A 35 -3.11 -10.44 21.77
N LEU A 36 -2.96 -9.70 22.88
CA LEU A 36 -2.52 -10.28 24.16
C LEU A 36 -3.65 -11.03 24.87
N SER A 37 -3.38 -12.30 25.21
CA SER A 37 -4.24 -13.10 26.09
C SER A 37 -4.41 -12.43 27.46
N GLY A 38 -5.57 -12.60 28.10
CA GLY A 38 -5.88 -11.98 29.39
C GLY A 38 -4.87 -12.30 30.50
N TRP A 39 -4.26 -13.49 30.45
CA TRP A 39 -3.17 -13.89 31.35
C TRP A 39 -1.87 -13.12 31.11
N GLY A 40 -1.53 -12.83 29.85
CA GLY A 40 -0.38 -11.99 29.51
C GLY A 40 -0.52 -10.57 30.05
N LYS A 41 -1.74 -10.02 30.04
CA LYS A 41 -2.04 -8.70 30.62
C LYS A 41 -1.85 -8.68 32.14
N ALA A 42 -2.37 -9.70 32.83
CA ALA A 42 -2.25 -9.80 34.29
C ALA A 42 -0.78 -9.91 34.74
N LEU A 43 0.03 -10.73 34.06
CA LEU A 43 1.45 -10.88 34.37
C LEU A 43 2.22 -9.56 34.13
N TRP A 44 1.88 -8.83 33.06
CA TRP A 44 2.47 -7.52 32.77
C TRP A 44 2.18 -6.49 33.85
N ILE A 45 0.93 -6.44 34.31
CA ILE A 45 0.51 -5.54 35.39
C ILE A 45 1.25 -5.87 36.69
N LEU A 46 1.35 -7.15 37.05
CA LEU A 46 2.07 -7.58 38.24
C LEU A 46 3.56 -7.21 38.16
N PHE A 47 4.19 -7.39 36.99
CA PHE A 47 5.59 -7.06 36.77
C PHE A 47 5.88 -5.56 36.89
N LEU A 48 4.98 -4.71 36.38
CA LEU A 48 5.07 -3.24 36.51
C LEU A 48 4.95 -2.76 37.96
N VAL A 49 4.17 -3.45 38.80
CA VAL A 49 4.01 -3.11 40.22
C VAL A 49 5.25 -3.51 41.04
N VAL A 50 5.81 -4.69 40.77
CA VAL A 50 6.93 -5.24 41.55
C VAL A 50 8.26 -4.61 41.15
N VAL A 51 8.49 -4.38 39.86
CA VAL A 51 9.76 -3.83 39.36
C VAL A 51 9.52 -2.74 38.31
N PRO A 52 9.14 -1.52 38.74
CA PRO A 52 8.63 -0.50 37.81
C PRO A 52 9.61 -0.07 36.71
N TRP A 53 10.88 0.17 37.08
CA TRP A 53 11.92 0.60 36.14
C TRP A 53 12.25 -0.50 35.12
N LEU A 54 12.31 -1.75 35.57
CA LEU A 54 12.59 -2.90 34.71
C LEU A 54 11.37 -3.26 33.85
N GLY A 55 10.16 -3.10 34.39
CA GLY A 55 8.90 -3.28 33.69
C GLY A 55 8.74 -2.33 32.51
N ALA A 56 9.04 -1.04 32.70
CA ALA A 56 9.02 -0.07 31.60
C ALA A 56 10.03 -0.42 30.49
N LEU A 57 11.21 -0.91 30.86
CA LEU A 57 12.29 -1.24 29.91
C LEU A 57 11.98 -2.51 29.10
N VAL A 58 11.53 -3.57 29.77
CA VAL A 58 11.08 -4.80 29.10
C VAL A 58 9.83 -4.52 28.25
N TYR A 59 8.95 -3.63 28.71
CA TYR A 59 7.74 -3.27 27.97
C TYR A 59 8.11 -2.59 26.64
N LEU A 60 9.06 -1.66 26.66
CA LEU A 60 9.55 -1.00 25.46
C LEU A 60 10.11 -2.01 24.44
N ILE A 61 10.87 -3.00 24.91
CA ILE A 61 11.46 -4.05 24.07
C ILE A 61 10.37 -4.98 23.50
N ALA A 62 9.45 -5.44 24.34
CA ALA A 62 8.35 -6.33 23.93
C ALA A 62 7.38 -5.64 22.96
N ARG A 63 7.12 -4.34 23.17
CA ARG A 63 6.13 -3.56 22.42
C ARG A 63 6.68 -2.92 21.15
N GLY A 64 7.98 -2.65 21.08
CA GLY A 64 8.65 -2.05 19.91
C GLY A 64 8.50 -2.85 18.63
N ARG A 65 8.25 -4.16 18.72
CA ARG A 65 8.06 -5.04 17.56
C ARG A 65 6.76 -4.78 16.79
N SER A 66 5.73 -4.26 17.47
CA SER A 66 4.42 -3.98 16.85
C SER A 66 4.42 -2.81 15.86
N MET A 67 5.45 -1.96 15.90
CA MET A 67 5.62 -0.88 14.91
C MET A 67 6.12 -1.39 13.56
N ASN A 68 6.96 -2.43 13.56
CA ASN A 68 7.61 -2.87 12.33
C ASN A 68 6.64 -3.61 11.40
N GLU A 69 5.78 -4.48 11.96
CA GLU A 69 4.74 -5.17 11.19
C GLU A 69 3.71 -4.19 10.59
N ARG A 70 3.28 -3.19 11.37
CA ARG A 70 2.33 -2.18 10.90
C ARG A 70 2.93 -1.20 9.89
N ALA A 71 4.20 -0.83 10.06
CA ALA A 71 4.91 0.01 9.09
C ALA A 71 5.05 -0.70 7.74
N ARG A 72 5.36 -2.00 7.74
CA ARG A 72 5.43 -2.81 6.51
C ARG A 72 4.05 -2.97 5.86
N ALA A 73 3.01 -3.25 6.64
CA ALA A 73 1.65 -3.34 6.12
C ALA A 73 1.13 -2.00 5.56
N GLN A 74 1.48 -0.88 6.17
CA GLN A 74 1.16 0.46 5.65
C GLN A 74 1.95 0.79 4.39
N ALA A 75 3.26 0.49 4.36
CA ALA A 75 4.09 0.68 3.17
C ALA A 75 3.55 -0.09 1.95
N LEU A 76 3.17 -1.37 2.14
CA LEU A 76 2.54 -2.17 1.07
C LEU A 76 1.24 -1.55 0.57
N ARG A 77 0.38 -1.03 1.45
CA ARG A 77 -0.88 -0.39 1.04
C ARG A 77 -0.65 0.92 0.28
N HIS A 78 0.34 1.72 0.69
CA HIS A 78 0.71 2.94 -0.01
C HIS A 78 1.29 2.67 -1.41
N GLU A 79 2.13 1.64 -1.55
CA GLU A 79 2.69 1.24 -2.84
C GLU A 79 1.61 0.76 -3.82
N GLN A 80 0.63 -0.02 -3.33
CA GLN A 80 -0.52 -0.47 -4.12
C GLN A 80 -1.41 0.69 -4.58
N ALA A 81 -1.71 1.65 -3.69
CA ALA A 81 -2.53 2.81 -4.02
C ALA A 81 -1.85 3.74 -5.04
N PHE A 82 -0.53 3.95 -4.90
CA PHE A 82 0.25 4.76 -5.84
C PHE A 82 0.35 4.09 -7.21
N GLY A 83 0.59 2.77 -7.25
CA GLY A 83 0.65 2.00 -8.49
C GLY A 83 -0.66 1.99 -9.28
N GLN A 84 -1.82 2.00 -8.62
CA GLN A 84 -3.13 2.13 -9.28
C GLN A 84 -3.30 3.52 -9.89
N TYR A 85 -3.04 4.58 -9.12
CA TYR A 85 -3.17 5.96 -9.60
C TYR A 85 -2.29 6.23 -10.83
N VAL A 86 -1.02 5.81 -10.79
CA VAL A 86 -0.08 5.98 -11.92
C VAL A 86 -0.55 5.20 -13.15
N ARG A 87 -1.05 3.97 -12.98
CA ARG A 87 -1.51 3.15 -14.11
C ARG A 87 -2.76 3.72 -14.78
N GLU A 88 -3.66 4.31 -13.99
CA GLU A 88 -4.90 4.90 -14.46
C GLU A 88 -4.65 6.25 -15.18
N THR A 89 -3.81 7.12 -14.60
CA THR A 89 -3.47 8.42 -15.22
C THR A 89 -2.49 8.30 -16.38
N ALA A 90 -1.46 7.45 -16.28
CA ALA A 90 -0.50 7.23 -17.37
C ALA A 90 -1.14 6.44 -18.52
N GLY A 91 -2.03 5.49 -18.24
CA GLY A 91 -2.74 4.74 -19.28
C GLY A 91 -3.63 5.64 -20.14
N ALA A 92 -4.41 6.53 -19.53
CA ALA A 92 -5.27 7.46 -20.25
C ALA A 92 -4.47 8.50 -21.07
N THR A 93 -3.40 9.04 -20.49
CA THR A 93 -2.54 10.03 -21.17
C THR A 93 -1.77 9.40 -22.33
N SER A 94 -1.22 8.19 -22.14
CA SER A 94 -0.45 7.49 -23.17
C SER A 94 -1.28 7.17 -24.41
N THR A 95 -2.55 6.75 -24.25
CA THR A 95 -3.42 6.47 -25.40
C THR A 95 -3.77 7.75 -26.18
N ALA A 96 -3.99 8.87 -25.48
CA ALA A 96 -4.26 10.16 -26.12
C ALA A 96 -3.03 10.68 -26.89
N ASP A 97 -1.83 10.58 -26.30
CA ASP A 97 -0.57 10.97 -26.94
C ASP A 97 -0.24 10.12 -28.18
N GLU A 98 -0.49 8.80 -28.11
CA GLU A 98 -0.32 7.90 -29.27
C GLU A 98 -1.26 8.27 -30.43
N LEU A 99 -2.53 8.60 -30.13
CA LEU A 99 -3.49 9.03 -31.14
C LEU A 99 -3.12 10.39 -31.77
N ALA A 100 -2.62 11.33 -30.98
CA ALA A 100 -2.14 12.62 -31.47
C ALA A 100 -0.93 12.45 -32.43
N LYS A 101 0.00 11.56 -32.08
CA LYS A 101 1.16 11.25 -32.92
C LYS A 101 0.79 10.56 -34.23
N LEU A 102 -0.19 9.64 -34.19
CA LEU A 102 -0.74 9.02 -35.39
C LEU A 102 -1.41 10.05 -36.32
N ALA A 103 -2.10 11.05 -35.76
CA ALA A 103 -2.73 12.11 -36.56
C ALA A 103 -1.70 12.99 -37.27
N ASP A 104 -0.63 13.39 -36.56
CA ASP A 104 0.48 14.16 -37.14
C ASP A 104 1.18 13.40 -38.29
N LEU A 105 1.40 12.09 -38.13
CA LEU A 105 1.97 11.25 -39.21
C LEU A 105 1.07 11.18 -40.45
N ARG A 106 -0.25 11.18 -40.27
CA ARG A 106 -1.21 11.21 -41.37
C ARG A 106 -1.19 12.56 -42.07
N ASP A 107 -1.17 13.65 -41.30
CA ASP A 107 -1.20 15.02 -41.85
C ASP A 107 0.10 15.35 -42.60
N ARG A 108 1.22 14.74 -42.21
CA ARG A 108 2.49 14.79 -42.96
C ARG A 108 2.52 13.92 -44.21
N GLY A 109 1.48 13.12 -44.46
CA GLY A 109 1.40 12.18 -45.58
C GLY A 109 2.31 10.95 -45.45
N THR A 110 2.86 10.71 -44.25
CA THR A 110 3.75 9.55 -43.97
C THR A 110 2.98 8.23 -43.86
N ILE A 111 1.69 8.28 -43.52
CA ILE A 111 0.79 7.13 -43.48
C ILE A 111 -0.50 7.45 -44.24
N SER A 112 -1.08 6.44 -44.88
CA SER A 112 -2.37 6.54 -45.55
C SER A 112 -3.54 6.59 -44.55
N ALA A 113 -4.72 7.04 -45.02
CA ALA A 113 -5.92 7.10 -44.20
C ALA A 113 -6.36 5.71 -43.68
N GLU A 114 -6.13 4.66 -44.47
CA GLU A 114 -6.44 3.28 -44.12
C GLU A 114 -5.51 2.75 -43.02
N GLU A 115 -4.22 3.09 -43.08
CA GLU A 115 -3.23 2.74 -42.05
C GLU A 115 -3.49 3.47 -40.73
N PHE A 116 -3.91 4.74 -40.81
CA PHE A 116 -4.31 5.52 -39.63
C PHE A 116 -5.50 4.89 -38.90
N GLU A 117 -6.56 4.53 -39.63
CA GLU A 117 -7.76 3.94 -39.00
C GLU A 117 -7.47 2.55 -38.39
N GLN A 118 -6.59 1.75 -39.00
CA GLN A 118 -6.14 0.48 -38.41
C GLN A 118 -5.34 0.68 -37.12
N ALA A 119 -4.42 1.66 -37.09
CA ALA A 119 -3.60 1.97 -35.92
C ALA A 119 -4.44 2.56 -34.77
N LYS A 120 -5.39 3.44 -35.09
CA LYS A 120 -6.37 4.02 -34.15
C LYS A 120 -7.28 2.95 -33.54
N ALA A 121 -7.79 2.01 -34.34
CA ALA A 121 -8.59 0.89 -33.83
C ALA A 121 -7.79 0.04 -32.83
N LYS A 122 -6.51 -0.21 -33.12
CA LYS A 122 -5.60 -0.94 -32.23
C LYS A 122 -5.30 -0.20 -30.93
N ALA A 123 -5.04 1.11 -30.99
CA ALA A 123 -4.79 1.95 -29.81
C ALA A 123 -6.03 2.09 -28.90
N LEU A 124 -7.23 2.13 -29.49
CA LEU A 124 -8.50 2.15 -28.75
C LEU A 124 -8.94 0.75 -28.27
N GLY A 125 -8.09 -0.28 -28.41
CA GLY A 125 -8.40 -1.64 -27.97
C GLY A 125 -9.50 -2.35 -28.78
N ARG A 126 -9.93 -1.76 -29.90
CA ARG A 126 -10.82 -2.41 -30.86
C ARG A 126 -9.95 -3.24 -31.80
N SER A 127 -9.51 -4.39 -31.30
CA SER A 127 -8.76 -5.39 -32.09
C SER A 127 -9.41 -5.57 -33.46
N PRO A 128 -8.73 -5.23 -34.57
CA PRO A 128 -9.23 -5.58 -35.89
C PRO A 128 -9.22 -7.10 -35.94
N VAL A 129 -10.41 -7.68 -36.08
CA VAL A 129 -10.62 -9.11 -36.32
C VAL A 129 -9.66 -9.53 -37.43
N GLN A 130 -8.69 -10.37 -37.08
CA GLN A 130 -7.58 -10.74 -37.93
C GLN A 130 -8.09 -11.67 -39.05
N PRO A 131 -8.10 -11.27 -40.33
CA PRO A 131 -8.59 -12.11 -41.43
C PRO A 131 -7.70 -13.33 -41.74
N ALA A 132 -6.71 -13.64 -40.90
CA ALA A 132 -5.84 -14.80 -41.04
C ALA A 132 -6.45 -16.11 -40.53
N GLN A 133 -7.43 -16.05 -39.62
CA GLN A 133 -8.14 -17.25 -39.14
C GLN A 133 -9.10 -17.81 -40.20
N ALA A 134 -9.79 -16.93 -40.96
CA ALA A 134 -10.67 -17.34 -42.04
C ALA A 134 -9.95 -18.15 -43.16
N ARG A 135 -8.66 -17.91 -43.41
CA ARG A 135 -7.87 -18.69 -44.38
C ARG A 135 -7.45 -20.07 -43.83
N ARG A 136 -7.18 -20.19 -42.53
CA ARG A 136 -6.84 -21.48 -41.90
C ARG A 136 -8.04 -22.42 -41.90
N ASP A 137 -9.24 -21.88 -41.67
CA ASP A 137 -10.47 -22.67 -41.65
C ASP A 137 -10.86 -23.15 -43.06
N GLN A 138 -10.60 -22.34 -44.11
CA GLN A 138 -10.79 -22.76 -45.50
C GLN A 138 -9.76 -23.79 -45.99
N GLN A 139 -8.51 -23.72 -45.51
CA GLN A 139 -7.48 -24.74 -45.79
C GLN A 139 -7.75 -26.07 -45.08
N ALA A 140 -8.30 -26.04 -43.87
CA ALA A 140 -8.72 -27.24 -43.14
C ALA A 140 -9.92 -27.93 -43.83
N ALA A 141 -10.88 -27.15 -44.34
CA ALA A 141 -12.06 -27.67 -45.03
C ALA A 141 -11.73 -28.30 -46.40
N THR A 142 -10.80 -27.71 -47.16
CA THR A 142 -10.37 -28.25 -48.47
C THR A 142 -9.50 -29.50 -48.36
N SER A 143 -8.80 -29.69 -47.24
CA SER A 143 -7.96 -30.87 -47.01
C SER A 143 -8.78 -32.13 -46.66
N SER A 144 -10.02 -31.99 -46.16
CA SER A 144 -10.88 -33.13 -45.78
C SER A 144 -11.67 -33.74 -46.95
N SER A 145 -11.87 -33.02 -48.06
CA SER A 145 -12.65 -33.53 -49.20
C SER A 145 -11.86 -34.34 -50.23
N THR A 146 -10.53 -34.43 -50.12
CA THR A 146 -9.69 -35.18 -51.07
C THR A 146 -9.45 -36.64 -50.64
N ILE A 147 -9.94 -37.03 -49.45
CA ILE A 147 -9.82 -38.39 -48.93
C ILE A 147 -11.22 -39.02 -48.87
N THR A 148 -11.81 -39.33 -50.03
CA THR A 148 -12.89 -40.31 -50.17
C THR A 148 -12.85 -40.89 -51.58
#